data_AF-A0A917XY38-F1
#
_entry.id   AF-A0A917XY38-F1
#
_cell.length_a   1.000
_cell.length_b   1.000
_cell.length_c   1.000
_cell.angle_alpha   90.00
_cell.angle_beta   90.00
_cell.angle_gamma   90.00
#
_symmetry.space_group_name_H-M   'P 1'
#
loop_
_entity.id
_entity.type
_entity.pdbx_description
1 polymer ?
#
loop_
_entity_poly.entity_id
_entity_poly.type
_entity_poly.pdbx_seq_one_letter_code
_entity_poly.pdbx_strand_id
1 'polypeptide(L)'
;MRSVQGKAGGYVLTREPGSITVLDVVEAVDGPGQAFTCTEIRQRGPLATPAESCATPCAIARAMTRADAAWRAALRAVSIADLVEDVGSDSGPRALAGISAWLTAPNA
;
A
#
# COMPACT_ATOMS: atom_id res chain seq x y z
N MET A 1 -1.36 -12.79 -5.88
CA MET A 1 -0.96 -13.20 -7.24
C MET A 1 -0.54 -14.66 -7.22
N ARG A 2 -0.65 -15.34 -8.36
CA ARG A 2 -0.17 -16.72 -8.53
C ARG A 2 0.65 -16.78 -9.82
N SER A 3 1.81 -17.44 -9.73
CA SER A 3 2.61 -17.80 -10.89
C SER A 3 2.10 -19.12 -11.47
N VAL A 4 1.76 -19.12 -12.76
CA VAL A 4 1.40 -20.31 -13.53
C VAL A 4 2.61 -20.71 -14.35
N GLN A 5 3.02 -21.98 -14.25
CA GLN A 5 4.20 -22.51 -14.91
C GLN A 5 3.89 -23.06 -16.31
N GLY A 6 4.94 -23.24 -17.14
CA GLY A 6 4.85 -23.81 -18.49
C GLY A 6 4.93 -22.76 -19.60
N LYS A 7 4.94 -23.21 -20.86
CA LYS A 7 5.13 -22.36 -22.06
C LYS A 7 4.10 -21.23 -22.17
N ALA A 8 2.88 -21.47 -21.71
CA ALA A 8 1.79 -20.48 -21.66
C ALA A 8 1.51 -19.99 -20.22
N GLY A 9 2.54 -20.04 -19.36
CA GLY A 9 2.49 -19.56 -17.99
C GLY A 9 2.44 -18.03 -17.89
N GLY A 10 2.47 -17.52 -16.66
CA GLY A 10 2.41 -16.09 -16.38
C GLY A 10 1.92 -15.79 -14.97
N TYR A 11 1.59 -14.52 -14.72
CA TYR A 11 1.03 -14.09 -13.45
C TYR A 11 -0.46 -13.82 -13.58
N VAL A 12 -1.23 -14.30 -12.61
CA VAL A 12 -2.65 -14.03 -12.49
C VAL A 12 -2.97 -13.43 -11.13
N LEU A 13 -3.97 -12.54 -11.10
CA LEU A 13 -4.57 -12.12 -9.84
C LEU A 13 -5.24 -13.33 -9.18
N THR A 14 -5.12 -13.42 -7.86
CA THR A 14 -5.70 -14.51 -7.06
C THR A 14 -7.06 -14.14 -6.44
N ARG A 15 -7.47 -12.88 -6.62
CA ARG A 15 -8.70 -12.29 -6.13
C ARG A 15 -9.20 -11.29 -7.16
N GLU A 16 -10.48 -10.95 -7.11
CA GLU A 16 -11.06 -9.93 -7.99
C GLU A 16 -10.42 -8.56 -7.77
N PRO A 17 -10.21 -7.74 -8.82
CA PRO A 17 -9.57 -6.42 -8.70
C PRO A 17 -10.21 -5.50 -7.67
N GLY A 18 -11.54 -5.53 -7.54
CA GLY A 18 -12.28 -4.72 -6.55
C GLY A 18 -12.06 -5.14 -5.09
N SER A 19 -11.45 -6.30 -4.86
CA SER A 19 -11.10 -6.79 -3.52
C SER A 19 -9.62 -6.60 -3.16
N ILE A 20 -8.84 -6.00 -4.06
CA ILE A 20 -7.42 -5.70 -3.87
C ILE A 20 -7.30 -4.19 -3.71
N THR A 21 -6.91 -3.72 -2.54
CA THR A 21 -6.72 -2.29 -2.30
C THR A 21 -5.33 -1.83 -2.75
N VAL A 22 -5.14 -0.53 -2.98
CA VAL A 22 -3.80 0.04 -3.20
C VAL A 22 -2.92 -0.21 -1.97
N LEU A 23 -3.49 -0.16 -0.76
CA LEU A 23 -2.77 -0.51 0.46
C LEU A 23 -2.27 -1.96 0.44
N ASP A 24 -3.08 -2.92 -0.03
CA ASP A 24 -2.66 -4.33 -0.12
C ASP A 24 -1.40 -4.48 -1.00
N VAL A 25 -1.30 -3.71 -2.08
CA VAL A 25 -0.15 -3.74 -2.99
C VAL A 25 1.06 -3.10 -2.34
N VAL A 26 0.91 -1.93 -1.71
CA VAL A 26 2.01 -1.24 -1.03
C VAL A 26 2.57 -2.10 0.10
N GLU A 27 1.72 -2.65 0.97
CA GLU A 27 2.17 -3.49 2.09
C GLU A 27 2.78 -4.82 1.63
N ALA A 28 2.37 -5.34 0.46
CA ALA A 28 2.98 -6.54 -0.13
C ALA A 28 4.39 -6.30 -0.67
N VAL A 29 4.73 -5.08 -1.08
CA VAL A 29 6.05 -4.71 -1.65
C VAL A 29 6.96 -4.10 -0.59
N ASP A 30 6.48 -3.08 0.13
CA ASP A 30 7.27 -2.29 1.08
C ASP A 30 7.19 -2.83 2.52
N GLY A 31 6.23 -3.72 2.79
CA GLY A 31 5.95 -4.27 4.10
C GLY A 31 4.94 -3.44 4.90
N PRO A 32 4.33 -4.03 5.96
CA PRO A 32 3.30 -3.38 6.77
C PRO A 32 3.86 -2.46 7.87
N GLY A 33 5.15 -2.13 7.82
CA GLY A 33 5.82 -1.34 8.86
C GLY A 33 5.26 0.07 8.97
N GLN A 34 5.28 0.66 10.18
CA GLN A 34 4.98 2.08 10.34
C GLN A 34 6.10 2.92 9.75
N ALA A 35 5.76 4.01 9.07
CA ALA A 35 6.76 4.95 8.55
C ALA A 35 7.61 5.60 9.66
N PHE A 36 7.04 5.69 10.88
CA PHE A 36 7.71 6.28 12.04
C PHE A 36 7.66 5.32 13.23
N THR A 37 8.83 5.06 13.83
CA THR A 37 8.96 4.29 15.07
C THR A 37 9.53 5.19 16.17
N CYS A 38 8.74 5.44 17.22
CA CYS A 38 9.21 6.14 18.39
C CYS A 38 10.21 5.26 19.16
N THR A 39 11.39 5.80 19.47
CA THR A 39 12.43 5.11 20.27
C THR A 39 12.57 5.70 21.67
N GLU A 40 11.53 6.41 22.15
CA GLU A 40 11.45 7.01 23.49
C GLU A 40 12.66 7.91 23.83
N ILE A 41 13.13 8.71 22.86
CA ILE A 41 14.26 9.62 23.06
C ILE A 41 14.04 10.66 24.17
N ARG A 42 12.78 10.95 24.54
CA ARG A 42 12.42 11.80 25.67
C ARG A 42 12.89 11.25 27.02
N GLN A 43 13.18 9.94 27.11
CA GLN A 43 13.66 9.26 28.32
C GLN A 43 15.19 9.14 28.35
N ARG A 44 15.92 9.85 27.49
CA ARG A 44 17.38 9.73 27.34
C ARG A 44 18.07 11.05 27.66
N GLY A 45 19.26 10.96 28.24
CA GLY A 45 20.12 12.12 28.53
C GLY A 45 19.91 12.74 29.92
N PRO A 46 20.61 13.85 30.22
CA PRO A 46 20.63 14.46 31.56
C PRO A 46 19.31 15.10 31.99
N LEU A 47 18.41 15.36 31.04
CA LEU A 47 17.08 15.94 31.26
C LEU A 47 15.97 14.97 30.82
N ALA A 48 16.23 13.66 30.94
CA ALA A 48 15.26 12.63 30.62
C ALA A 48 13.95 12.82 31.39
N THR A 49 12.83 12.67 30.69
CA THR A 49 11.51 12.58 31.33
C THR A 49 11.42 11.26 32.09
N PRO A 50 11.01 11.26 33.37
CA PRO A 50 10.83 10.03 34.15
C PRO A 50 9.85 9.08 33.47
N ALA A 51 10.07 7.77 33.62
CA ALA A 51 9.26 6.74 32.98
C ALA A 51 7.79 6.80 33.44
N GLU A 52 7.55 7.18 34.69
CA GLU A 52 6.22 7.35 35.30
C GLU A 52 5.41 8.44 34.59
N SER A 53 6.09 9.48 34.08
CA SER A 53 5.50 10.56 33.29
C SER A 53 5.35 10.21 31.80
N CYS A 54 5.81 9.03 31.37
CA CYS A 54 5.77 8.55 30.00
C CYS A 54 4.68 7.50 29.74
N ALA A 55 3.67 7.40 30.63
CA ALA A 55 2.58 6.42 30.57
C ALA A 55 1.72 6.47 29.28
N THR A 56 1.80 7.55 28.50
CA THR A 56 1.16 7.65 27.18
C THR A 56 2.21 7.96 26.11
N PRO A 57 1.97 7.56 24.84
CA PRO A 57 2.87 7.90 23.74
C PRO A 57 3.09 9.40 23.66
N CYS A 58 4.33 9.83 23.40
CA CYS A 58 4.66 11.24 23.34
C CYS A 58 3.86 11.98 22.25
N ALA A 59 3.73 13.30 22.35
CA ALA A 59 2.93 14.08 21.41
C ALA A 59 3.36 13.87 19.95
N ILE A 60 4.66 13.76 19.70
CA ILE A 60 5.24 13.49 18.37
C ILE A 60 4.82 12.11 17.87
N ALA A 61 5.00 11.06 18.68
CA ALA A 61 4.59 9.70 18.31
C ALA A 61 3.10 9.63 17.95
N ARG A 62 2.23 10.27 18.75
CA ARG A 62 0.78 10.31 18.44
C ARG A 62 0.48 11.03 17.14
N ALA A 63 1.17 12.15 16.86
CA ALA A 63 0.98 12.88 15.61
C ALA A 63 1.38 12.01 14.41
N MET A 64 2.53 11.34 14.49
CA MET A 64 3.03 10.47 13.44
C MET A 64 2.12 9.25 13.22
N THR A 65 1.64 8.61 14.28
CA THR A 65 0.67 7.50 14.18
C THR A 65 -0.63 7.94 13.52
N ARG A 66 -1.13 9.15 13.81
CA ARG A 66 -2.35 9.67 13.17
C ARG A 66 -2.15 9.93 11.68
N ALA A 67 -1.00 10.50 11.30
CA ALA A 67 -0.67 10.75 9.90
C ALA A 67 -0.57 9.44 9.11
N ASP A 68 0.14 8.46 9.66
CA ASP A 68 0.28 7.12 9.08
C ASP A 68 -1.10 6.43 8.93
N ALA A 69 -1.95 6.49 9.95
CA ALA A 69 -3.30 5.94 9.89
C ALA A 69 -4.17 6.60 8.80
N ALA A 70 -4.06 7.93 8.64
CA ALA A 70 -4.80 8.67 7.60
C ALA A 70 -4.33 8.28 6.19
N TRP A 71 -3.02 8.15 5.98
CA TRP A 71 -2.47 7.69 4.71
C TRP A 71 -2.90 6.25 4.39
N ARG A 72 -2.81 5.33 5.35
CA ARG A 72 -3.31 3.95 5.19
C ARG A 72 -4.81 3.90 4.88
N ALA A 73 -5.60 4.76 5.52
CA ALA A 73 -7.03 4.85 5.26
C ALA A 73 -7.32 5.29 3.82
N ALA A 74 -6.59 6.28 3.31
CA ALA A 74 -6.72 6.74 1.94
C ALA A 74 -6.37 5.64 0.93
N LEU A 75 -5.26 4.92 1.13
CA LEU A 75 -4.86 3.82 0.24
C LEU A 75 -5.78 2.61 0.31
N ARG A 76 -6.39 2.35 1.47
CA ARG A 76 -7.36 1.26 1.62
C ARG A 76 -8.70 1.56 0.94
N ALA A 77 -9.03 2.84 0.77
CA ALA A 77 -10.27 3.28 0.16
C ALA A 77 -10.28 3.15 -1.37
N VAL A 78 -9.13 2.89 -2.00
CA VAL A 78 -8.99 2.73 -3.45
C VAL A 78 -8.64 1.27 -3.76
N SER A 79 -9.42 0.65 -4.62
CA SER A 79 -9.19 -0.68 -5.17
C SER A 79 -8.51 -0.64 -6.53
N ILE A 80 -7.98 -1.78 -6.98
CA ILE A 80 -7.45 -1.91 -8.35
C ILE A 80 -8.57 -1.74 -9.40
N ALA A 81 -9.83 -2.08 -9.06
CA ALA A 81 -10.96 -1.82 -9.96
C ALA A 81 -11.23 -0.32 -10.12
N ASP A 82 -11.16 0.46 -9.04
CA ASP A 82 -11.34 1.92 -9.11
C ASP A 82 -10.29 2.55 -10.03
N LEU A 83 -9.03 2.11 -9.93
CA LEU A 83 -7.96 2.56 -10.83
C LEU A 83 -8.22 2.17 -12.29
N VAL A 84 -8.84 1.01 -12.54
CA VAL A 84 -9.22 0.59 -13.90
C VAL A 84 -10.30 1.51 -14.47
N GLU A 85 -11.28 1.91 -13.65
CA GLU A 85 -12.32 2.87 -14.04
C GLU A 85 -11.74 4.25 -14.33
N ASP A 86 -10.86 4.76 -13.46
CA ASP A 86 -10.19 6.05 -13.62
C ASP A 86 -9.35 6.09 -14.91
N VAL A 87 -8.56 5.04 -15.18
CA VAL A 87 -7.79 4.94 -16.44
C VAL A 87 -8.72 4.91 -17.65
N GLY A 88 -9.86 4.21 -17.56
CA GLY A 88 -10.85 4.18 -18.64
C GLY A 88 -11.46 5.55 -18.92
N SER A 89 -11.72 6.34 -17.87
CA SER A 89 -12.21 7.72 -17.95
C SER A 89 -11.14 8.65 -18.56
N ASP A 90 -9.92 8.60 -18.04
CA ASP A 90 -8.87 9.59 -18.35
C ASP A 90 -8.13 9.29 -19.66
N SER A 91 -7.94 8.01 -19.99
CA SER A 91 -7.17 7.55 -21.16
C SER A 91 -8.06 6.95 -22.26
N GLY A 92 -9.37 6.93 -22.04
CA GLY A 92 -10.37 6.39 -22.96
C GLY A 92 -10.60 4.88 -22.79
N PRO A 93 -11.80 4.39 -23.17
CA PRO A 93 -12.29 3.06 -22.80
C PRO A 93 -11.52 1.90 -23.44
N ARG A 94 -10.63 2.16 -24.41
CA ARG A 94 -9.83 1.14 -25.11
C ARG A 94 -8.39 1.04 -24.62
N ALA A 95 -7.95 1.90 -23.69
CA ALA A 95 -6.56 1.93 -23.24
C ALA A 95 -6.11 0.57 -22.66
N LEU A 96 -6.83 0.07 -21.66
CA LEU A 96 -6.50 -1.21 -21.01
C LEU A 96 -6.72 -2.42 -21.93
N ALA A 97 -7.71 -2.37 -22.81
CA ALA A 97 -7.94 -3.42 -23.80
C ALA A 97 -6.73 -3.55 -24.77
N GLY A 98 -6.18 -2.42 -25.21
CA GLY A 98 -4.97 -2.40 -26.05
C GLY A 98 -3.75 -2.97 -25.32
N ILE A 99 -3.56 -2.61 -24.05
CA ILE A 99 -2.49 -3.17 -23.21
C ILE A 99 -2.65 -4.68 -23.03
N SER A 100 -3.85 -5.16 -22.75
CA SER A 100 -4.14 -6.60 -22.62
C SER A 100 -3.85 -7.36 -23.92
N ALA A 101 -4.23 -6.81 -25.08
CA ALA A 101 -3.95 -7.42 -26.37
C ALA A 101 -2.43 -7.53 -26.63
N TRP A 102 -1.66 -6.51 -26.24
CA TRP A 102 -0.21 -6.52 -26.34
C TRP A 102 0.45 -7.51 -25.37
N LEU A 103 0.05 -7.53 -24.09
CA LEU A 103 0.59 -8.44 -23.07
C LEU A 103 0.38 -9.92 -23.40
N THR A 104 -0.69 -10.24 -24.13
CA THR A 104 -1.05 -11.61 -24.51
C THR A 104 -0.63 -11.98 -25.93
N ALA A 105 0.01 -11.06 -26.65
CA ALA A 105 0.44 -11.30 -28.02
C ALA A 105 1.51 -12.41 -28.06
N PRO A 106 1.45 -13.36 -29.01
CA PRO A 106 2.34 -14.54 -29.04
C PRO A 106 3.84 -14.27 -29.24
N ASN A 107 4.27 -13.00 -29.40
CA ASN A 107 5.60 -12.60 -29.84
C ASN A 107 6.26 -11.53 -28.93
N ALA A 108 5.88 -11.46 -27.65
CA ALA A 108 6.61 -10.70 -26.63
C ALA A 108 7.63 -11.60 -25.91
#